data_AF-A0A2C6L656-F1
#
_entry.id   AF-A0A2C6L656-F1
#
_cell.length_a   1.000
_cell.length_b   1.000
_cell.length_c   1.000
_cell.angle_alpha   90.00
_cell.angle_beta   90.00
_cell.angle_gamma   90.00
#
_symmetry.space_group_name_H-M   'P 1'
#
loop_
_entity.id
_entity.type
_entity.pdbx_description
1 polymer ?
#
loop_
_entity_poly.entity_id
_entity_poly.type
_entity_poly.pdbx_seq_one_letter_code
_entity_poly.pdbx_strand_id
1 'polypeptide(L)'
;WGGGEEGITYTHQASHSPSSLPLPPAGSKITGFGHGDFGGSVALCFPELKLSIAILVNDVLTGPQASREILEFILHKFGLEPKWNTPVNLEEILYNITPKQSSS
;
A
#
# COMPACT_ATOMS: atom_id res chain seq x y z
N TRP A 1 5.78 5.21 3.78
CA TRP A 1 4.81 5.48 4.84
C TRP A 1 5.24 6.76 5.55
N GLY A 2 4.52 7.86 5.32
CA GLY A 2 4.70 9.13 6.04
C GLY A 2 3.48 9.36 6.91
N GLY A 3 3.68 9.86 8.13
CA GLY A 3 2.68 9.92 9.20
C GLY A 3 1.30 10.41 8.74
N GLY A 4 0.33 9.52 8.79
CA GLY A 4 -1.08 9.77 8.54
C GLY A 4 -1.82 8.44 8.71
N GLU A 5 -2.84 8.41 9.56
CA GLU A 5 -3.75 7.27 9.71
C GLU A 5 -4.65 7.15 8.47
N GLU A 6 -4.06 6.99 7.29
CA GLU A 6 -4.80 6.80 6.06
C GLU A 6 -4.97 5.30 5.81
N GLY A 7 -6.17 4.79 6.10
CA GLY A 7 -6.55 3.42 5.74
C GLY A 7 -6.39 3.21 4.24
N ILE A 8 -5.63 2.19 3.85
CA ILE A 8 -5.39 1.90 2.43
C ILE A 8 -6.56 1.12 1.88
N THR A 9 -7.00 1.53 0.70
CA THR A 9 -8.03 0.83 -0.05
C THR A 9 -7.41 -0.17 -1.03
N TYR A 10 -8.00 -1.35 -1.08
CA TYR A 10 -7.63 -2.43 -1.99
C TYR A 10 -8.85 -2.85 -2.82
N THR A 11 -8.62 -3.37 -4.01
CA THR A 11 -9.69 -3.96 -4.85
C THR A 11 -9.47 -5.46 -4.94
N HIS A 12 -10.51 -6.25 -4.67
CA HIS A 12 -10.43 -7.70 -4.82
C HIS A 12 -10.54 -8.12 -6.29
N GLN A 13 -9.58 -8.91 -6.77
CA GLN A 13 -9.52 -9.51 -8.10
C GLN A 13 -9.76 -11.03 -8.01
N ALA A 14 -10.73 -11.53 -8.78
CA ALA A 14 -11.13 -12.95 -8.78
C ALA A 14 -10.05 -13.92 -9.26
N SER A 15 -9.08 -13.43 -10.04
CA SER A 15 -8.15 -14.27 -10.79
C SER A 15 -7.11 -14.97 -9.92
N HIS A 16 -6.88 -14.51 -8.68
CA HIS A 16 -5.77 -14.98 -7.81
C HIS A 16 -6.23 -15.36 -6.39
N SER A 17 -7.54 -15.51 -6.19
CA SER A 17 -8.18 -15.82 -4.92
C SER A 17 -7.89 -17.27 -4.47
N PRO A 18 -7.34 -17.52 -3.27
CA PRO A 18 -7.26 -18.87 -2.71
C PRO A 18 -8.67 -19.40 -2.45
N SER A 19 -8.97 -20.60 -2.96
CA SER A 19 -10.29 -21.23 -2.94
C SER A 19 -10.84 -21.55 -1.54
N SER A 20 -10.04 -21.40 -0.49
CA SER A 20 -10.38 -21.74 0.90
C SER A 20 -10.82 -20.55 1.76
N LEU A 21 -10.75 -19.31 1.25
CA LEU A 21 -11.13 -18.14 2.04
C LEU A 21 -12.52 -17.61 1.64
N PRO A 22 -13.35 -17.21 2.60
CA PRO A 22 -14.60 -16.49 2.34
C PRO A 22 -14.25 -15.09 1.86
N LEU A 23 -13.92 -14.97 0.58
CA LEU A 23 -13.54 -13.71 -0.03
C LEU A 23 -14.81 -12.96 -0.47
N PRO A 24 -14.87 -11.64 -0.24
CA PRO A 24 -15.93 -10.81 -0.79
C PRO A 24 -15.96 -10.86 -2.33
N PRO A 25 -17.08 -10.50 -2.97
CA PRO A 25 -17.21 -10.54 -4.42
C PRO A 25 -16.07 -9.82 -5.14
N ALA A 26 -15.71 -10.31 -6.33
CA ALA A 26 -14.73 -9.62 -7.18
C ALA A 26 -15.16 -8.17 -7.45
N GLY A 27 -14.22 -7.23 -7.41
CA GLY A 27 -14.49 -5.80 -7.52
C GLY A 27 -14.89 -5.12 -6.20
N SER A 28 -15.03 -5.86 -5.10
CA SER A 28 -15.29 -5.27 -3.78
C SER A 28 -14.11 -4.44 -3.31
N LYS A 29 -14.44 -3.31 -2.67
CA LYS A 29 -13.48 -2.46 -1.96
C LYS A 29 -13.17 -3.11 -0.61
N ILE A 30 -11.89 -3.29 -0.32
CA ILE A 30 -11.38 -3.80 0.97
C ILE A 30 -10.55 -2.71 1.63
N THR A 31 -10.74 -2.51 2.93
CA THR A 31 -9.99 -1.51 3.68
C THR A 31 -9.01 -2.19 4.63
N GLY A 32 -7.74 -1.84 4.48
CA GLY A 32 -6.69 -2.25 5.41
C GLY A 32 -6.43 -1.16 6.44
N PHE A 33 -6.32 -1.55 7.71
CA PHE A 33 -5.94 -0.66 8.81
C PHE A 33 -4.60 -1.11 9.37
N GLY A 34 -3.67 -0.19 9.57
CA GLY A 34 -2.36 -0.58 10.08
C GLY A 34 -1.44 0.59 10.35
N HIS A 35 -0.27 0.27 10.87
CA HIS A 35 0.79 1.21 11.15
C HIS A 35 2.14 0.63 10.74
N GLY A 36 3.03 1.51 10.30
CA GLY A 36 4.42 1.18 9.99
C GLY A 36 5.36 2.03 10.83
N ASP A 37 6.44 1.43 11.32
CA ASP A 37 7.50 2.17 12.00
C ASP A 37 8.55 2.70 11.01
N PHE A 38 9.45 3.55 11.52
CA PHE A 38 10.52 4.15 10.73
C PHE A 38 11.55 3.13 10.22
N GLY A 39 11.74 2.03 10.95
CA GLY A 39 12.61 0.93 10.53
C GLY A 39 12.02 0.09 9.39
N GLY A 40 10.75 0.32 9.05
CA GLY A 40 10.05 -0.35 7.97
C GLY A 40 9.19 -1.52 8.41
N SER A 41 9.14 -1.87 9.70
CA SER A 41 8.23 -2.92 10.15
C SER A 41 6.79 -2.42 10.06
N VAL A 42 5.87 -3.27 9.65
CA VAL A 42 4.46 -2.93 9.47
C VAL A 42 3.55 -3.96 10.12
N ALA A 43 2.44 -3.51 10.66
CA ALA A 43 1.35 -4.35 11.15
C ALA A 43 0.03 -3.83 10.60
N LEU A 44 -0.78 -4.71 10.00
CA LEU A 44 -2.01 -4.35 9.31
C LEU A 44 -3.06 -5.47 9.37
N CYS A 45 -4.33 -5.08 9.39
CA CYS A 45 -5.48 -5.97 9.44
C CYS A 45 -6.52 -5.64 8.36
N PHE A 46 -7.19 -6.70 7.90
CA PHE A 46 -8.29 -6.67 6.92
C PHE A 46 -9.48 -7.43 7.54
N PRO A 47 -10.36 -6.73 8.28
CA PRO A 47 -11.48 -7.36 8.98
C PRO A 47 -12.38 -8.19 8.06
N GLU A 48 -12.64 -7.69 6.84
CA GLU A 48 -13.48 -8.35 5.83
C GLU A 48 -12.93 -9.69 5.38
N LEU A 49 -11.61 -9.89 5.50
CA LEU A 49 -10.90 -11.09 5.08
C LEU A 49 -10.50 -11.99 6.26
N LYS A 50 -10.76 -11.54 7.51
CA LYS A 50 -10.22 -12.15 8.72
C LYS A 50 -8.70 -12.37 8.64
N LEU A 51 -7.99 -11.42 8.03
CA LEU A 51 -6.56 -11.48 7.76
C LEU A 51 -5.84 -10.43 8.59
N SER A 52 -4.72 -10.83 9.19
CA SER A 52 -3.76 -9.92 9.83
C SER A 52 -2.37 -10.25 9.34
N ILE A 53 -1.59 -9.23 9.04
CA ILE A 53 -0.23 -9.34 8.51
C ILE A 53 0.68 -8.49 9.38
N ALA A 54 1.80 -9.08 9.81
CA ALA A 54 2.90 -8.38 10.44
C ALA A 54 4.19 -8.70 9.67
N ILE A 55 4.90 -7.68 9.25
CA ILE A 55 6.20 -7.79 8.58
C ILE A 55 7.21 -7.11 9.48
N LEU A 56 8.20 -7.87 9.94
CA LEU A 56 9.28 -7.39 10.79
C LEU A 56 10.56 -7.35 9.96
N VAL A 57 11.18 -6.17 9.92
CA VAL A 57 12.45 -5.94 9.21
C VAL A 57 13.46 -5.34 10.17
N ASN A 58 14.74 -5.64 9.94
CA ASN A 58 15.85 -5.17 10.77
C ASN A 58 16.86 -4.33 9.96
N ASP A 59 16.39 -3.72 8.86
CA ASP A 59 17.20 -2.82 8.04
C ASP A 59 16.49 -1.45 8.01
N VAL A 60 17.05 -0.46 8.69
CA VAL A 60 16.45 0.87 8.78
C VAL A 60 16.60 1.66 7.48
N LEU A 61 17.58 1.33 6.63
CA LEU A 61 17.84 2.05 5.38
C LEU A 61 16.90 1.60 4.26
N THR A 62 16.66 0.29 4.15
CA THR A 62 15.84 -0.28 3.06
C THR A 62 14.53 -0.91 3.52
N GLY A 63 14.32 -1.01 4.84
CA GLY A 63 13.17 -1.68 5.45
C GLY A 63 11.81 -1.19 4.95
N PRO A 64 11.55 0.13 4.84
CA PRO A 64 10.25 0.62 4.35
C PRO A 64 9.93 0.19 2.91
N GLN A 65 10.96 0.05 2.06
CA GLN A 65 10.79 -0.43 0.69
C GLN A 65 10.60 -1.95 0.69
N ALA A 66 11.44 -2.68 1.42
CA ALA A 66 11.35 -4.13 1.53
C ALA A 66 10.00 -4.60 2.08
N SER A 67 9.49 -3.95 3.14
CA SER A 67 8.19 -4.33 3.71
C SER A 67 7.03 -4.01 2.79
N ARG A 68 7.13 -2.95 1.98
CA ARG A 68 6.14 -2.65 0.93
C ARG A 68 6.12 -3.73 -0.14
N GLU A 69 7.27 -4.13 -0.68
CA GLU A 69 7.35 -5.16 -1.71
C GLU A 69 6.85 -6.52 -1.20
N ILE A 70 7.22 -6.89 0.03
CA ILE A 70 6.71 -8.10 0.69
C ILE A 70 5.19 -8.01 0.85
N LEU A 71 4.67 -6.87 1.31
CA LEU A 71 3.24 -6.66 1.48
C LEU A 71 2.50 -6.79 0.15
N GLU A 72 2.95 -6.11 -0.91
CA GLU A 72 2.36 -6.20 -2.26
C GLU A 72 2.34 -7.65 -2.76
N PHE A 73 3.44 -8.38 -2.59
CA PHE A 73 3.51 -9.80 -2.94
C PHE A 73 2.47 -10.63 -2.20
N ILE A 74 2.36 -10.46 -0.88
CA ILE A 74 1.39 -11.20 -0.05
C ILE A 74 -0.03 -10.85 -0.51
N LEU A 75 -0.36 -9.57 -0.66
CA LEU A 75 -1.69 -9.11 -1.06
C LEU A 75 -2.13 -9.66 -2.41
N HIS A 76 -1.24 -9.72 -3.40
CA HIS A 76 -1.53 -10.36 -4.68
C HIS A 76 -1.89 -11.85 -4.54
N LYS A 77 -1.33 -12.57 -3.54
CA LYS A 77 -1.73 -13.95 -3.24
C LYS A 77 -3.13 -14.07 -2.64
N PHE A 78 -3.69 -12.98 -2.14
CA PHE A 78 -5.09 -12.88 -1.70
C PHE A 78 -5.99 -12.23 -2.77
N GLY A 79 -5.48 -12.00 -3.98
CA GLY A 79 -6.21 -11.28 -5.02
C GLY A 79 -6.47 -9.82 -4.67
N LEU A 80 -5.66 -9.19 -3.82
CA LEU A 80 -5.82 -7.79 -3.43
C LEU A 80 -4.85 -6.91 -4.21
N GLU A 81 -5.39 -5.98 -4.98
CA GLU A 81 -4.61 -4.97 -5.67
C GLU A 81 -4.61 -3.67 -4.85
N PRO A 82 -3.44 -3.21 -4.34
CA PRO A 82 -3.34 -1.96 -3.59
C PRO A 82 -3.59 -0.75 -4.49
N LYS A 83 -4.52 0.11 -4.07
CA LYS A 83 -4.63 1.46 -4.63
C LYS A 83 -3.83 2.40 -3.76
N TRP A 84 -2.55 2.55 -4.08
CA TRP A 84 -1.69 3.54 -3.46
C TRP A 84 -2.19 4.92 -3.85
N ASN A 85 -3.07 5.50 -3.04
CA ASN A 85 -3.39 6.91 -3.12
C ASN A 85 -2.13 7.65 -2.70
N THR A 86 -1.25 7.94 -3.66
CA THR A 86 -0.17 8.88 -3.42
C THR A 86 -0.79 10.22 -3.80
N PRO A 87 -1.09 11.12 -2.84
CA PRO A 87 -1.55 12.46 -3.16
C PRO A 87 -0.37 13.23 -3.74
N VAL A 88 -0.01 12.89 -4.98
CA VAL A 88 1.01 13.58 -5.74
C VAL A 88 0.27 14.50 -6.69
N ASN A 89 0.28 15.80 -6.38
CA ASN A 89 -0.12 16.78 -7.35
C ASN A 89 0.97 16.87 -8.43
N LEU A 90 0.75 16.18 -9.55
CA LEU A 90 1.70 16.15 -10.66
C LEU A 90 1.95 17.54 -11.22
N GLU A 91 0.95 18.43 -11.20
CA GLU A 91 1.07 19.81 -11.67
C GLU A 91 2.02 20.62 -10.78
N GLU A 92 1.97 20.41 -9.46
CA GLU A 92 2.87 21.03 -8.50
C GLU A 92 4.32 20.54 -8.67
N ILE A 93 4.51 19.24 -8.87
CA ILE A 93 5.84 18.69 -9.16
C ILE A 93 6.38 19.28 -10.45
N LEU A 94 5.60 19.24 -11.52
CA LEU A 94 5.98 19.78 -12.84
C LEU A 94 6.34 21.26 -12.74
N TYR A 95 5.55 22.05 -12.02
CA TYR A 95 5.84 23.47 -11.79
C TYR A 95 7.19 23.69 -11.08
N ASN A 96 7.51 22.87 -10.07
CA ASN A 96 8.72 23.03 -9.27
C ASN A 96 9.99 22.53 -9.98
N ILE A 97 9.89 21.56 -10.89
CA ILE A 97 11.05 21.00 -11.63
C ILE A 97 11.28 21.69 -12.97
N THR A 98 10.32 22.44 -13.48
CA THR A 98 10.48 23.16 -14.76
C THR A 98 11.42 24.35 -14.55
N PRO A 99 12.55 24.45 -15.28
CA PRO A 99 13.45 25.59 -15.18
C PRO A 99 12.70 26.87 -15.55
N LYS A 100 12.58 27.81 -14.61
CA LYS A 100 11.97 29.11 -14.89
C LYS A 100 12.88 29.85 -15.85
N GLN A 101 12.42 30.08 -17.09
CA GLN A 101 13.16 30.90 -18.04
C GLN A 101 13.33 32.30 -17.44
N SER A 102 14.57 32.70 -17.19
CA SER A 102 14.91 34.08 -16.86
C SER A 102 14.69 34.91 -18.11
N SER A 103 13.67 35.77 -18.11
CA SER A 103 13.52 36.81 -19.12
C SER A 103 14.69 37.80 -18.98
N SER A 104 15.64 37.72 -19.91
CA SER A 104 16.65 38.77 -20.14
C SER A 104 16.08 39.92 -20.94
#